data_AF-A0A8T5RKE6-F1
#
_entry.id   AF-A0A8T5RKE6-F1
#
_cell.length_a   1.000
_cell.length_b   1.000
_cell.length_c   1.000
_cell.angle_alpha   90.00
_cell.angle_beta   90.00
_cell.angle_gamma   90.00
#
_symmetry.space_group_name_H-M   'P 1'
#
loop_
_entity.id
_entity.type
_entity.pdbx_description
1 polymer ?
#
loop_
_entity_poly.entity_id
_entity_poly.type
_entity_poly.pdbx_seq_one_letter_code
_entity_poly.pdbx_strand_id
1 'polypeptide(L)'
;MSKYFKYKQKTFLFVGFTWIGLTSLWMAKSISVIYNLVTNSDLDIRVFILIGNFTIPITVIIWLFAFTTFTLKKYKKELILCFSIIGLLMEGYILYFIFADPTELTVFIPPIDANYNLIMTIYHISLVCFIFSTGFTIGWISLKSENSEVKLKGKFIILSTYSFILGGLIEIFSYLGLTLMIVGKLILVMSAILYYAGWLLPDWIKKLFLRQE
;
A
#
# COMPACT_ATOMS: atom_id res chain seq x y z
N MET A 1 -0.45 18.04 -7.20
CA MET A 1 0.50 18.25 -8.32
C MET A 1 1.24 19.60 -8.30
N SER A 2 0.71 20.72 -7.75
CA SER A 2 1.44 22.02 -7.82
C SER A 2 2.75 22.10 -7.00
N LYS A 3 2.90 21.36 -5.88
CA LYS A 3 4.18 21.27 -5.14
C LYS A 3 5.27 20.48 -5.89
N TYR A 4 4.92 19.57 -6.80
CA TYR A 4 5.89 18.81 -7.63
C TYR A 4 6.66 19.73 -8.58
N PHE A 5 5.94 20.62 -9.27
CA PHE A 5 6.58 21.60 -10.16
C PHE A 5 7.39 22.66 -9.41
N LYS A 6 7.01 22.96 -8.15
CA LYS A 6 7.71 23.95 -7.33
C LYS A 6 8.99 23.42 -6.65
N TYR A 7 9.02 22.16 -6.20
CA TYR A 7 10.17 21.59 -5.47
C TYR A 7 10.98 20.55 -6.26
N LYS A 8 10.53 20.12 -7.45
CA LYS A 8 11.16 19.08 -8.30
C LYS A 8 11.48 17.76 -7.57
N GLN A 9 10.86 17.49 -6.43
CA GLN A 9 11.12 16.29 -5.64
C GLN A 9 10.28 15.12 -6.18
N LYS A 10 10.89 14.35 -7.10
CA LYS A 10 10.33 13.11 -7.67
C LYS A 10 9.85 12.13 -6.59
N THR A 11 10.39 12.22 -5.39
CA THR A 11 10.06 11.36 -4.25
C THR A 11 8.59 11.41 -3.85
N PHE A 12 7.93 12.57 -3.92
CA PHE A 12 6.48 12.65 -3.61
C PHE A 12 5.63 11.92 -4.65
N LEU A 13 6.04 11.90 -5.92
CA LEU A 13 5.36 11.11 -6.94
C LEU A 13 5.56 9.62 -6.69
N PHE A 14 6.77 9.20 -6.34
CA PHE A 14 7.05 7.79 -6.02
C PHE A 14 6.20 7.31 -4.86
N VAL A 15 6.13 8.08 -3.78
CA VAL A 15 5.27 7.75 -2.64
C VAL A 15 3.78 7.67 -3.03
N GLY A 16 3.29 8.62 -3.82
CA GLY A 16 1.90 8.60 -4.31
C GLY A 16 1.59 7.38 -5.18
N PHE A 17 2.48 7.04 -6.11
CA PHE A 17 2.36 5.84 -6.94
C PHE A 17 2.48 4.56 -6.12
N THR A 18 3.35 4.54 -5.10
CA THR A 18 3.42 3.41 -4.16
C THR A 18 2.08 3.21 -3.47
N TRP A 19 1.42 4.28 -3.04
CA TRP A 19 0.12 4.17 -2.39
C TRP A 19 -0.95 3.59 -3.31
N ILE A 20 -1.05 4.08 -4.55
CA ILE A 20 -1.96 3.53 -5.58
C ILE A 20 -1.68 2.04 -5.79
N GLY A 21 -0.42 1.71 -5.96
CA GLY A 21 0.05 0.35 -6.16
C GLY A 21 -0.24 -0.59 -4.99
N LEU A 22 -0.11 -0.12 -3.75
CA LEU A 22 -0.48 -0.88 -2.55
C LEU A 22 -1.96 -1.15 -2.47
N THR A 23 -2.77 -0.14 -2.82
CA THR A 23 -4.22 -0.28 -2.82
C THR A 23 -4.74 -1.25 -3.88
N SER A 24 -3.91 -1.66 -4.85
CA SER A 24 -4.28 -2.67 -5.86
C SER A 24 -4.76 -3.98 -5.26
N LEU A 25 -4.19 -4.39 -4.11
CA LEU A 25 -4.60 -5.57 -3.34
C LEU A 25 -6.10 -5.54 -2.98
N TRP A 26 -6.65 -4.35 -2.69
CA TRP A 26 -8.07 -4.15 -2.40
C TRP A 26 -8.87 -3.68 -3.62
N MET A 27 -8.19 -3.21 -4.67
CA MET A 27 -8.82 -2.71 -5.89
C MET A 27 -9.56 -3.81 -6.64
N ALA A 28 -9.04 -5.05 -6.66
CA ALA A 28 -9.72 -6.20 -7.25
C ALA A 28 -11.11 -6.44 -6.64
N LYS A 29 -11.21 -6.41 -5.30
CA LYS A 29 -12.50 -6.54 -4.59
C LYS A 29 -13.44 -5.39 -4.93
N SER A 30 -12.96 -4.14 -4.89
CA SER A 30 -13.77 -2.96 -5.23
C SER A 30 -14.29 -2.99 -6.66
N ILE A 31 -13.46 -3.39 -7.63
CA ILE A 31 -13.86 -3.53 -9.04
C ILE A 31 -14.85 -4.68 -9.19
N SER A 32 -14.64 -5.81 -8.50
CA SER A 32 -15.58 -6.94 -8.53
C SER A 32 -16.96 -6.54 -8.05
N VAL A 33 -17.06 -5.75 -6.95
CA VAL A 33 -18.33 -5.21 -6.46
C VAL A 33 -19.02 -4.36 -7.53
N ILE A 34 -18.30 -3.40 -8.13
CA ILE A 34 -18.86 -2.50 -9.15
C ILE A 34 -19.30 -3.31 -10.38
N TYR A 35 -18.49 -4.25 -10.83
CA TYR A 35 -18.78 -5.11 -11.97
C TYR A 35 -20.03 -5.97 -11.74
N ASN A 36 -20.14 -6.60 -10.57
CA ASN A 36 -21.31 -7.40 -10.20
C ASN A 36 -22.58 -6.55 -10.15
N LEU A 37 -22.53 -5.34 -9.58
CA LEU A 37 -23.69 -4.43 -9.55
C LEU A 37 -24.16 -3.98 -10.94
N VAL A 38 -23.25 -3.83 -11.90
CA VAL A 38 -23.58 -3.37 -13.26
C VAL A 38 -24.04 -4.51 -14.16
N THR A 39 -23.44 -5.70 -14.01
CA THR A 39 -23.63 -6.81 -14.94
C THR A 39 -24.47 -7.96 -14.39
N ASN A 40 -24.74 -7.97 -13.08
CA ASN A 40 -25.29 -9.12 -12.35
C ASN A 40 -24.49 -10.42 -12.57
N SER A 41 -23.19 -10.30 -12.84
CA SER A 41 -22.28 -11.42 -13.05
C SER A 41 -21.00 -11.25 -12.25
N ASP A 42 -20.36 -12.37 -11.91
CA ASP A 42 -19.09 -12.34 -11.18
C ASP A 42 -17.93 -11.99 -12.11
N LEU A 43 -16.94 -11.29 -11.55
CA LEU A 43 -15.72 -10.97 -12.28
C LEU A 43 -14.92 -12.24 -12.53
N ASP A 44 -14.44 -12.43 -13.76
CA ASP A 44 -13.57 -13.55 -14.10
C ASP A 44 -12.36 -13.61 -13.15
N ILE A 45 -12.09 -14.79 -12.58
CA ILE A 45 -11.05 -14.99 -11.56
C ILE A 45 -9.66 -14.57 -12.05
N ARG A 46 -9.36 -14.73 -13.35
CA ARG A 46 -8.09 -14.32 -13.94
C ARG A 46 -7.96 -12.81 -13.94
N VAL A 47 -9.04 -12.11 -14.30
CA VAL A 47 -9.11 -10.64 -14.27
C VAL A 47 -8.97 -10.14 -12.83
N PHE A 48 -9.64 -10.79 -11.87
CA PHE A 48 -9.53 -10.47 -10.45
C PHE A 48 -8.08 -10.56 -9.96
N ILE A 49 -7.38 -11.67 -10.24
CA ILE A 49 -5.99 -11.89 -9.84
C ILE A 49 -5.07 -10.84 -10.51
N LEU A 50 -5.24 -10.58 -11.80
CA LEU A 50 -4.42 -9.60 -12.54
C LEU A 50 -4.54 -8.20 -11.92
N ILE A 51 -5.77 -7.73 -11.69
CA ILE A 51 -6.00 -6.40 -11.07
C ILE A 51 -5.35 -6.35 -9.68
N GLY A 52 -5.49 -7.42 -8.90
CA GLY A 52 -5.02 -7.48 -7.52
C GLY A 52 -3.51 -7.51 -7.37
N ASN A 53 -2.78 -8.00 -8.39
CA ASN A 53 -1.37 -8.38 -8.23
C ASN A 53 -0.41 -7.74 -9.23
N PHE A 54 -0.88 -7.37 -10.42
CA PHE A 54 0.00 -6.95 -11.52
C PHE A 54 0.87 -5.75 -11.16
N THR A 55 0.33 -4.78 -10.42
CA THR A 55 1.08 -3.57 -10.07
C THR A 55 2.06 -3.77 -8.91
N ILE A 56 2.02 -4.89 -8.21
CA ILE A 56 2.76 -5.07 -6.94
C ILE A 56 4.29 -5.01 -7.14
N PRO A 57 4.92 -5.75 -8.06
CA PRO A 57 6.38 -5.70 -8.22
C PRO A 57 6.88 -4.29 -8.54
N ILE A 58 6.18 -3.61 -9.44
CA ILE A 58 6.48 -2.23 -9.84
C ILE A 58 6.34 -1.28 -8.64
N THR A 59 5.30 -1.46 -7.83
CA THR A 59 5.01 -0.67 -6.63
C THR A 59 6.16 -0.75 -5.62
N VAL A 60 6.68 -1.95 -5.40
CA VAL A 60 7.77 -2.21 -4.44
C VAL A 60 9.07 -1.57 -4.93
N ILE A 61 9.36 -1.65 -6.24
CA ILE A 61 10.52 -0.99 -6.83
C ILE A 61 10.41 0.53 -6.67
N ILE A 62 9.26 1.12 -7.00
CA ILE A 62 9.01 2.56 -6.83
C ILE A 62 9.18 2.97 -5.36
N TRP A 63 8.65 2.17 -4.43
CA TRP A 63 8.81 2.42 -3.00
C TRP A 63 10.27 2.37 -2.56
N LEU A 64 11.03 1.37 -3.03
CA LEU A 64 12.46 1.26 -2.77
C LEU A 64 13.23 2.48 -3.27
N PHE A 65 12.89 3.03 -4.44
CA PHE A 65 13.49 4.27 -4.91
C PHE A 65 13.21 5.44 -3.96
N ALA A 66 11.99 5.56 -3.44
CA ALA A 66 11.65 6.59 -2.45
C ALA A 66 12.40 6.38 -1.13
N PHE A 67 12.32 5.17 -0.56
CA PHE A 67 12.94 4.81 0.71
C PHE A 67 14.47 4.96 0.67
N THR A 68 15.12 4.43 -0.37
CA THR A 68 16.59 4.47 -0.51
C THR A 68 17.14 5.89 -0.73
N THR A 69 16.28 6.83 -1.11
CA THR A 69 16.65 8.25 -1.24
C THR A 69 16.77 8.91 0.12
N PHE A 70 15.98 8.48 1.12
CA PHE A 70 16.04 9.01 2.48
C PHE A 70 16.96 8.22 3.40
N THR A 71 17.08 6.90 3.18
CA THR A 71 17.76 5.97 4.08
C THR A 71 18.58 4.96 3.25
N LEU A 72 19.66 4.37 3.78
CA LEU A 72 20.38 3.26 3.12
C LEU A 72 20.82 3.51 1.66
N LYS A 73 21.13 4.76 1.29
CA LYS A 73 21.56 5.15 -0.07
C LYS A 73 22.70 4.29 -0.63
N LYS A 74 23.59 3.80 0.24
CA LYS A 74 24.70 2.90 -0.10
C LYS A 74 24.23 1.58 -0.71
N TYR A 75 23.13 1.00 -0.21
CA TYR A 75 22.63 -0.33 -0.61
C TYR A 75 21.51 -0.27 -1.65
N LYS A 76 21.34 0.88 -2.29
CA LYS A 76 20.21 1.14 -3.18
C LYS A 76 20.15 0.14 -4.34
N LYS A 77 21.29 -0.14 -4.99
CA LYS A 77 21.34 -1.01 -6.17
C LYS A 77 21.06 -2.46 -5.79
N GLU A 78 21.63 -2.89 -4.67
CA GLU A 78 21.54 -4.24 -4.12
C GLU A 78 20.09 -4.55 -3.69
N LEU A 79 19.44 -3.61 -2.97
CA LEU A 79 18.05 -3.76 -2.58
C LEU A 79 17.12 -3.78 -3.80
N ILE A 80 17.29 -2.86 -4.76
CA ILE A 80 16.48 -2.84 -5.97
C ILE A 80 16.66 -4.14 -6.76
N LEU A 81 17.89 -4.63 -6.93
CA LEU A 81 18.15 -5.87 -7.64
C LEU A 81 17.50 -7.08 -6.94
N CYS A 82 17.68 -7.20 -5.63
CA CYS A 82 17.09 -8.28 -4.83
C CYS A 82 15.57 -8.32 -4.96
N PHE A 83 14.89 -7.19 -4.74
CA PHE A 83 13.44 -7.12 -4.85
C PHE A 83 12.92 -7.23 -6.29
N SER A 84 13.71 -6.83 -7.29
CA SER A 84 13.36 -7.05 -8.69
C SER A 84 13.38 -8.53 -9.04
N ILE A 85 14.37 -9.29 -8.55
CA ILE A 85 14.42 -10.74 -8.73
C ILE A 85 13.22 -11.42 -8.07
N ILE A 86 12.92 -11.07 -6.80
CA ILE A 86 11.75 -11.60 -6.09
C ILE A 86 10.45 -11.25 -6.84
N GLY A 87 10.33 -10.00 -7.30
CA GLY A 87 9.18 -9.52 -8.07
C GLY A 87 8.98 -10.30 -9.36
N LEU A 88 10.05 -10.52 -10.14
CA LEU A 88 10.00 -11.28 -11.39
C LEU A 88 9.66 -12.76 -11.16
N LEU A 89 10.20 -13.38 -10.10
CA LEU A 89 9.86 -14.75 -9.74
C LEU A 89 8.37 -14.89 -9.37
N MET A 90 7.86 -13.96 -8.56
CA MET A 90 6.44 -13.96 -8.16
C MET A 90 5.52 -13.62 -9.33
N GLU A 91 5.89 -12.68 -10.20
CA GLU A 91 5.13 -12.35 -11.40
C GLU A 91 5.10 -13.53 -12.37
N GLY A 92 6.23 -14.22 -12.57
CA GLY A 92 6.29 -15.45 -13.35
C GLY A 92 5.42 -16.56 -12.77
N TYR A 93 5.45 -16.76 -11.45
CA TYR A 93 4.57 -17.70 -10.73
C TYR A 93 3.09 -17.37 -10.97
N ILE A 94 2.71 -16.11 -10.79
CA ILE A 94 1.33 -15.65 -10.97
C ILE A 94 0.88 -15.82 -12.44
N LEU A 95 1.69 -15.36 -13.40
CA LEU A 95 1.35 -15.47 -14.82
C LEU A 95 1.24 -16.92 -15.27
N TYR A 96 2.13 -17.80 -14.83
CA TYR A 96 2.06 -19.23 -15.14
C TYR A 96 0.72 -19.83 -14.68
N PHE A 97 0.37 -19.66 -13.40
CA PHE A 97 -0.85 -20.25 -12.85
C PHE A 97 -2.13 -19.56 -13.35
N ILE A 98 -2.12 -18.27 -13.69
CA ILE A 98 -3.28 -17.61 -14.32
C ILE A 98 -3.71 -18.34 -15.60
N PHE A 99 -2.76 -18.82 -16.40
CA PHE A 99 -3.06 -19.51 -17.66
C PHE A 99 -3.19 -21.03 -17.50
N ALA A 100 -2.45 -21.65 -16.58
CA ALA A 100 -2.49 -23.09 -16.33
C ALA A 100 -3.74 -23.49 -15.50
N ASP A 101 -3.87 -22.94 -14.29
CA ASP A 101 -5.01 -23.14 -13.40
C ASP A 101 -5.05 -22.01 -12.33
N PRO A 102 -5.95 -21.03 -12.45
CA PRO A 102 -6.00 -19.89 -11.53
C PRO A 102 -6.44 -20.29 -10.11
N THR A 103 -7.05 -21.47 -9.93
CA THR A 103 -7.50 -21.94 -8.62
C THR A 103 -6.34 -22.27 -7.68
N GLU A 104 -5.17 -22.56 -8.25
CA GLU A 104 -3.92 -22.73 -7.50
C GLU A 104 -3.45 -21.43 -6.84
N LEU A 105 -3.82 -20.26 -7.37
CA LEU A 105 -3.47 -18.97 -6.78
C LEU A 105 -4.49 -18.49 -5.76
N THR A 106 -5.77 -18.68 -6.08
CA THR A 106 -6.86 -18.20 -5.25
C THR A 106 -8.14 -18.99 -5.47
N VAL A 107 -8.93 -19.14 -4.41
CA VAL A 107 -10.29 -19.67 -4.50
C VAL A 107 -11.25 -18.51 -4.33
N PHE A 108 -12.06 -18.27 -5.35
CA PHE A 108 -13.09 -17.23 -5.31
C PHE A 108 -14.17 -17.60 -4.30
N ILE A 109 -14.55 -16.65 -3.46
CA ILE A 109 -15.65 -16.74 -2.51
C ILE A 109 -16.71 -15.74 -2.99
N PRO A 110 -17.74 -16.23 -3.69
CA PRO A 110 -18.79 -15.37 -4.21
C PRO A 110 -19.44 -14.53 -3.10
N PRO A 111 -19.85 -13.28 -3.41
CA PRO A 111 -19.84 -12.65 -4.74
C PRO A 111 -18.62 -11.77 -5.05
N ILE A 112 -17.75 -11.46 -4.08
CA ILE A 112 -16.78 -10.37 -4.21
C ILE A 112 -15.41 -10.61 -3.55
N ASP A 113 -15.20 -11.80 -2.96
CA ASP A 113 -13.98 -12.09 -2.21
C ASP A 113 -13.20 -13.26 -2.82
N ALA A 114 -11.94 -13.38 -2.46
CA ALA A 114 -11.07 -14.47 -2.87
C ALA A 114 -10.05 -14.77 -1.78
N ASN A 115 -9.87 -16.04 -1.46
CA ASN A 115 -8.84 -16.50 -0.56
C ASN A 115 -7.61 -16.87 -1.36
N TYR A 116 -6.52 -16.14 -1.15
CA TYR A 116 -5.23 -16.48 -1.74
C TYR A 116 -4.65 -17.72 -1.08
N ASN A 117 -3.89 -18.50 -1.85
CA ASN A 117 -3.17 -19.64 -1.31
C ASN A 117 -2.08 -19.19 -0.32
N LEU A 118 -1.43 -20.15 0.35
CA LEU A 118 -0.40 -19.85 1.36
C LEU A 118 0.77 -19.03 0.80
N ILE A 119 1.25 -19.36 -0.41
CA ILE A 119 2.41 -18.69 -1.04
C ILE A 119 2.09 -17.22 -1.32
N MET A 120 0.95 -16.95 -1.94
CA MET A 120 0.46 -15.61 -2.24
C MET A 120 0.22 -14.81 -0.95
N THR A 121 -0.36 -15.45 0.06
CA THR A 121 -0.58 -14.84 1.38
C THR A 121 0.73 -14.44 2.05
N ILE A 122 1.73 -15.33 2.07
CA ILE A 122 3.07 -15.02 2.61
C ILE A 122 3.70 -13.87 1.83
N TYR A 123 3.59 -13.88 0.51
CA TYR A 123 4.10 -12.80 -0.33
C TYR A 123 3.46 -11.46 0.01
N HIS A 124 2.12 -11.36 0.04
CA HIS A 124 1.42 -10.12 0.38
C HIS A 124 1.73 -9.62 1.79
N ILE A 125 1.74 -10.51 2.79
CA ILE A 125 2.11 -10.16 4.17
C ILE A 125 3.54 -9.64 4.22
N SER A 126 4.48 -10.30 3.54
CA SER A 126 5.89 -9.88 3.53
C SER A 126 6.06 -8.47 2.95
N LEU A 127 5.30 -8.13 1.91
CA LEU A 127 5.32 -6.82 1.28
C LEU A 127 4.72 -5.73 2.16
N VAL A 128 3.58 -6.03 2.78
CA VAL A 128 2.95 -5.16 3.80
C VAL A 128 3.96 -4.91 4.92
N CYS A 129 4.52 -5.95 5.53
CA CYS A 129 5.53 -5.83 6.58
C CYS A 129 6.74 -5.00 6.14
N PHE A 130 7.24 -5.21 4.92
CA PHE A 130 8.35 -4.46 4.36
C PHE A 130 8.02 -2.97 4.21
N ILE A 131 6.88 -2.63 3.63
CA ILE A 131 6.48 -1.23 3.41
C ILE A 131 6.20 -0.53 4.74
N PHE A 132 5.59 -1.19 5.71
CA PHE A 132 5.32 -0.59 7.02
C PHE A 132 6.57 -0.44 7.87
N SER A 133 7.46 -1.43 7.91
CA SER A 133 8.73 -1.32 8.64
C SER A 133 9.61 -0.19 8.09
N THR A 134 9.67 -0.05 6.76
CA THR A 134 10.41 1.04 6.12
C THR A 134 9.71 2.39 6.28
N GLY A 135 8.38 2.45 6.16
CA GLY A 135 7.59 3.66 6.42
C GLY A 135 7.74 4.16 7.86
N PHE A 136 7.66 3.24 8.83
CA PHE A 136 7.93 3.53 10.24
C PHE A 136 9.34 4.08 10.44
N THR A 137 10.34 3.48 9.80
CA THR A 137 11.73 3.95 9.87
C THR A 137 11.87 5.38 9.35
N ILE A 138 11.25 5.73 8.21
CA ILE A 138 11.25 7.09 7.68
C ILE A 138 10.59 8.06 8.68
N GLY A 139 9.42 7.68 9.22
CA GLY A 139 8.72 8.49 10.20
C GLY A 139 9.55 8.74 11.45
N TRP A 140 10.24 7.70 11.96
CA TRP A 140 11.10 7.77 13.14
C TRP A 140 12.30 8.68 12.93
N ILE A 141 12.98 8.57 11.79
CA ILE A 141 14.08 9.47 11.42
C ILE A 141 13.57 10.91 11.32
N SER A 142 12.38 11.10 10.72
CA SER A 142 11.77 12.43 10.57
C SER A 142 11.46 13.09 11.91
N LEU A 143 11.08 12.32 12.94
CA LEU A 143 10.86 12.84 14.31
C LEU A 143 12.12 13.43 14.94
N LYS A 144 13.32 12.98 14.53
CA LYS A 144 14.60 13.47 15.05
C LYS A 144 15.08 14.74 14.34
N SER A 145 14.37 15.22 13.31
CA SER A 145 14.73 16.45 12.61
C SER A 145 14.52 17.68 13.50
N GLU A 146 15.42 18.66 13.37
CA GLU A 146 15.29 20.00 13.97
C GLU A 146 14.16 20.80 13.30
N ASN A 147 13.86 20.52 12.03
CA ASN A 147 12.80 21.18 11.30
C ASN A 147 11.43 20.70 11.78
N SER A 148 10.65 21.62 12.36
CA SER A 148 9.31 21.35 12.92
C SER A 148 8.33 20.77 11.90
N GLU A 149 8.45 21.14 10.62
CA GLU A 149 7.63 20.60 9.52
C GLU A 149 7.95 19.13 9.27
N VAL A 150 9.24 18.77 9.22
CA VAL A 150 9.68 17.39 9.03
C VAL A 150 9.31 16.53 10.23
N LYS A 151 9.45 17.05 11.45
CA LYS A 151 9.00 16.37 12.67
C LYS A 151 7.49 16.11 12.67
N LEU A 152 6.67 17.07 12.23
CA LEU A 152 5.22 16.88 12.13
C LEU A 152 4.84 15.83 11.07
N LYS A 153 5.50 15.86 9.90
CA LYS A 153 5.37 14.82 8.86
C LYS A 153 5.67 13.42 9.43
N GLY A 154 6.75 13.29 10.20
CA GLY A 154 7.13 12.04 10.87
C GLY A 154 6.04 11.50 11.80
N LYS A 155 5.39 12.36 12.59
CA LYS A 155 4.27 11.98 13.46
C LYS A 155 3.10 11.38 12.67
N PHE A 156 2.71 12.05 11.58
CA PHE A 156 1.62 11.58 10.73
C PHE A 156 1.95 10.25 10.02
N ILE A 157 3.18 10.07 9.52
CA ILE A 157 3.61 8.81 8.91
C ILE A 157 3.54 7.66 9.92
N ILE A 158 4.05 7.86 11.15
CA ILE A 158 3.98 6.84 12.20
C ILE A 158 2.53 6.53 12.56
N LEU A 159 1.70 7.55 12.79
CA LEU A 159 0.30 7.35 13.13
C LEU A 159 -0.45 6.62 12.00
N SER A 160 -0.21 6.98 10.74
CA SER A 160 -0.79 6.27 9.59
C SER A 160 -0.39 4.80 9.55
N THR A 161 0.86 4.49 9.89
CA THR A 161 1.38 3.11 9.92
C THR A 161 0.66 2.29 11.00
N TYR A 162 0.53 2.84 12.21
CA TYR A 162 -0.21 2.17 13.28
C TYR A 162 -1.69 2.00 12.96
N SER A 163 -2.34 3.06 12.46
CA SER A 163 -3.74 2.98 12.02
C SER A 163 -3.92 1.93 10.93
N PHE A 164 -2.99 1.82 9.98
CA PHE A 164 -3.07 0.79 8.94
C PHE A 164 -3.02 -0.61 9.53
N ILE A 165 -2.01 -0.88 10.37
CA ILE A 165 -1.83 -2.19 11.00
C ILE A 165 -3.08 -2.55 11.81
N LEU A 166 -3.62 -1.62 12.61
CA LEU A 166 -4.85 -1.84 13.36
C LEU A 166 -6.05 -2.11 12.46
N GLY A 167 -6.22 -1.32 11.39
CA GLY A 167 -7.30 -1.50 10.43
C GLY A 167 -7.23 -2.84 9.69
N GLY A 168 -6.03 -3.25 9.27
CA GLY A 168 -5.77 -4.52 8.62
C GLY A 168 -5.96 -5.71 9.56
N LEU A 169 -5.54 -5.61 10.81
CA LEU A 169 -5.82 -6.63 11.82
C LEU A 169 -7.32 -6.80 12.06
N ILE A 170 -8.08 -5.69 12.17
CA ILE A 170 -9.53 -5.74 12.30
C ILE A 170 -10.18 -6.34 11.04
N GLU A 171 -9.65 -6.03 9.85
CA GLU A 171 -10.12 -6.59 8.58
C GLU A 171 -9.95 -8.11 8.54
N ILE A 172 -8.89 -8.69 9.11
CA ILE A 172 -8.75 -10.16 9.22
C ILE A 172 -9.92 -10.78 9.99
N PHE A 173 -10.45 -10.08 10.99
CA PHE A 173 -11.59 -10.53 11.80
C PHE A 173 -12.95 -10.06 11.24
N SER A 174 -13.00 -9.48 10.04
CA SER A 174 -14.24 -8.91 9.50
C SER A 174 -15.33 -9.95 9.24
N TYR A 175 -14.96 -11.23 9.08
CA TYR A 175 -15.91 -12.34 8.93
C TYR A 175 -16.78 -12.56 10.18
N LEU A 176 -16.36 -12.06 11.36
CA LEU A 176 -17.12 -12.18 12.61
C LEU A 176 -18.33 -11.23 12.67
N GLY A 177 -18.40 -10.22 11.81
CA GLY A 177 -19.57 -9.35 11.74
C GLY A 177 -19.36 -8.07 10.93
N LEU A 178 -20.47 -7.59 10.35
CA LEU A 178 -20.50 -6.38 9.52
C LEU A 178 -19.91 -5.15 10.22
N THR A 179 -20.15 -5.01 11.54
CA THR A 179 -19.62 -3.89 12.33
C THR A 179 -18.09 -3.85 12.33
N LEU A 180 -17.42 -5.01 12.51
CA LEU A 180 -15.96 -5.08 12.49
C LEU A 180 -15.41 -4.75 11.10
N MET A 181 -16.09 -5.24 10.05
CA MET A 181 -15.76 -4.88 8.67
C MET A 181 -15.79 -3.36 8.46
N ILE A 182 -16.88 -2.69 8.85
CA ILE A 182 -17.03 -1.23 8.69
C ILE A 182 -15.96 -0.49 9.50
N VAL A 183 -15.74 -0.86 10.76
CA VAL A 183 -14.73 -0.23 11.62
C VAL A 183 -13.33 -0.38 11.04
N GLY A 184 -12.96 -1.58 10.58
CA GLY A 184 -11.67 -1.83 9.93
C GLY A 184 -11.47 -0.93 8.71
N LYS A 185 -12.48 -0.82 7.83
CA LYS A 185 -12.44 0.06 6.65
C LYS A 185 -12.30 1.53 7.01
N LEU A 186 -13.05 2.02 8.01
CA LEU A 186 -12.94 3.42 8.47
C LEU A 186 -11.54 3.74 9.01
N ILE A 187 -10.95 2.81 9.75
CA ILE A 187 -9.58 2.97 10.26
C ILE A 187 -8.56 2.98 9.11
N LEU A 188 -8.72 2.12 8.10
CA LEU A 188 -7.86 2.12 6.90
C LEU A 188 -8.01 3.42 6.09
N VAL A 189 -9.22 3.95 5.95
CA VAL A 189 -9.44 5.27 5.31
C VAL A 189 -8.76 6.38 6.11
N MET A 190 -8.88 6.36 7.44
CA MET A 190 -8.21 7.32 8.30
C MET A 190 -6.67 7.21 8.16
N SER A 191 -6.14 5.98 8.11
CA SER A 191 -4.72 5.75 7.83
C SER A 191 -4.29 6.38 6.51
N ALA A 192 -5.07 6.23 5.44
CA ALA A 192 -4.78 6.85 4.14
C ALA A 192 -4.71 8.38 4.22
N ILE A 193 -5.65 9.01 4.95
CA ILE A 193 -5.67 10.47 5.16
C ILE A 193 -4.44 10.92 5.94
N LEU A 194 -4.07 10.20 7.00
CA LEU A 194 -2.88 10.47 7.80
C LEU A 194 -1.60 10.27 6.99
N TYR A 195 -1.56 9.25 6.13
CA TYR A 195 -0.42 8.99 5.24
C TYR A 195 -0.25 10.15 4.25
N TYR A 196 -1.34 10.60 3.63
CA TYR A 196 -1.35 11.79 2.77
C TYR A 196 -0.85 13.05 3.52
N ALA A 197 -1.35 13.27 4.75
CA ALA A 197 -0.90 14.37 5.60
C ALA A 197 0.59 14.27 5.94
N GLY A 198 1.09 13.07 6.24
CA GLY A 198 2.48 12.82 6.61
C GLY A 198 3.46 13.04 5.47
N TRP A 199 3.08 12.79 4.23
CA TRP A 199 3.96 13.02 3.09
C TRP A 199 3.85 14.43 2.53
N LEU A 200 2.64 14.91 2.28
CA LEU A 200 2.45 16.19 1.57
C LEU A 200 2.37 17.40 2.50
N LEU A 201 1.94 17.20 3.75
CA LEU A 201 1.61 18.22 4.74
C LEU A 201 0.95 19.46 4.10
N PRO A 202 -0.35 19.37 3.76
CA PRO A 202 -1.11 20.50 3.25
C PRO A 202 -1.00 21.73 4.16
N ASP A 203 -1.07 22.91 3.56
CA ASP A 203 -0.83 24.16 4.30
C ASP A 203 -1.88 24.41 5.39
N TRP A 204 -3.10 23.88 5.24
CA TRP A 204 -4.13 23.93 6.28
C TRP A 204 -3.76 23.08 7.50
N ILE A 205 -3.19 21.87 7.31
CA ILE A 205 -2.66 21.04 8.40
C ILE A 205 -1.47 21.74 9.04
N LYS A 206 -0.58 22.29 8.21
CA LYS A 206 0.58 23.04 8.70
C LYS A 206 0.15 24.18 9.61
N LYS A 207 -0.80 25.02 9.19
CA LYS A 207 -1.32 26.15 9.99
C LYS A 207 -2.04 25.69 11.27
N LEU A 208 -2.71 24.54 11.23
CA LEU A 208 -3.44 24.01 12.39
C LEU A 208 -2.49 23.60 13.52
N PHE A 209 -1.38 22.95 13.18
CA PHE A 209 -0.44 22.37 14.17
C PHE A 209 0.81 23.20 14.41
N LEU A 210 1.29 23.90 13.39
CA LEU A 210 2.39 24.86 13.46
C LEU A 210 1.74 26.24 13.37
N ARG A 211 1.16 26.71 14.48
CA ARG A 211 0.76 28.12 14.60
C ARG A 211 1.97 28.98 14.25
N GLN A 212 1.76 29.95 13.37
CA GLN A 212 2.76 30.97 13.07
C GLN A 212 3.13 31.67 14.39
N GLU A 213 4.39 31.61 14.78
CA GLU A 213 5.05 32.81 15.28
C GLU A 213 5.11 33.84 14.13
#